data_AF-A0A1W9ZPJ2-F1
#
_entry.id   AF-A0A1W9ZPJ2-F1
#
_cell.length_a   1.000
_cell.length_b   1.000
_cell.length_c   1.000
_cell.angle_alpha   90.00
_cell.angle_beta   90.00
_cell.angle_gamma   90.00
#
_symmetry.space_group_name_H-M   'P 1'
#
loop_
_entity.id
_entity.type
_entity.pdbx_description
1 polymer ?
#
loop_
_entity_poly.entity_id
_entity_poly.type
_entity_poly.pdbx_seq_one_letter_code
_entity_poly.pdbx_strand_id
1 'polypeptide(L)'
;MRTKVITAVAVVAAIASAALTLLPWVDVSRLGLPIRWNGLGIYIGEYGETYGHLLAGMVNSVPGWIVLIASLAAAAAVLAAARVRALGLVACGCAIVAFVTAVVCLVYPAVLAGDTKNEMGISLVPDRQVLNSGALIAEAAATGVLLASTALLAFRRKSVDSEEDEVFEGD
;
A
#
# COMPACT_ATOMS: atom_id res chain seq x y z
N MET A 1 -21.64 -14.51 10.94
CA MET A 1 -20.63 -15.16 10.06
C MET A 1 -20.01 -14.20 9.04
N ARG A 2 -20.82 -13.44 8.29
CA ARG A 2 -20.36 -12.53 7.22
C ARG A 2 -19.30 -11.50 7.65
N THR A 3 -19.39 -10.95 8.86
CA THR A 3 -18.40 -10.00 9.42
C THR A 3 -17.03 -10.63 9.63
N LYS A 4 -16.96 -11.89 10.09
CA LYS A 4 -15.70 -12.63 10.26
C LYS A 4 -14.99 -12.84 8.93
N VAL A 5 -15.75 -13.11 7.86
CA VAL A 5 -15.21 -13.26 6.50
C VAL A 5 -14.62 -11.95 6.01
N ILE A 6 -15.33 -10.82 6.16
CA ILE A 6 -14.83 -9.51 5.73
C ILE A 6 -13.57 -9.12 6.52
N THR A 7 -13.52 -9.39 7.82
CA THR A 7 -12.32 -9.19 8.64
C THR A 7 -11.15 -10.03 8.14
N ALA A 8 -11.36 -11.32 7.85
CA ALA A 8 -10.32 -12.19 7.30
C ALA A 8 -9.80 -11.68 5.95
N VAL A 9 -10.70 -11.27 5.05
CA VAL A 9 -10.35 -10.69 3.74
C VAL A 9 -9.53 -9.41 3.92
N ALA A 10 -9.93 -8.51 4.82
CA ALA A 10 -9.19 -7.28 5.10
C ALA A 10 -7.77 -7.59 5.61
N VAL A 11 -7.62 -8.52 6.55
CA VAL A 11 -6.30 -8.90 7.08
C VAL A 11 -5.42 -9.54 6.01
N VAL A 12 -5.97 -10.44 5.20
CA VAL A 12 -5.23 -11.06 4.08
C VAL A 12 -4.80 -10.00 3.06
N ALA A 13 -5.69 -9.06 2.71
CA ALA A 13 -5.37 -7.96 1.80
C ALA A 13 -4.27 -7.05 2.35
N ALA A 14 -4.27 -6.75 3.65
CA ALA A 14 -3.22 -5.97 4.30
C ALA A 14 -1.87 -6.71 4.30
N ILE A 15 -1.86 -8.02 4.58
CA ILE A 15 -0.64 -8.83 4.52
C ILE A 15 -0.11 -8.90 3.09
N ALA A 16 -0.99 -9.09 2.11
CA ALA A 16 -0.62 -9.11 0.70
C ALA A 16 -0.01 -7.75 0.28
N SER A 17 -0.65 -6.64 0.62
CA SER A 17 -0.10 -5.28 0.41
C SER A 17 1.26 -5.10 1.06
N ALA A 18 1.43 -5.48 2.33
CA ALA A 18 2.73 -5.44 3.00
C ALA A 18 3.80 -6.24 2.25
N ALA A 19 3.48 -7.45 1.78
CA ALA A 19 4.41 -8.27 1.01
C ALA A 19 4.73 -7.69 -0.38
N LEU A 20 3.76 -7.05 -1.03
CA LEU A 20 3.94 -6.42 -2.34
C LEU A 20 4.89 -5.21 -2.30
N THR A 21 5.06 -4.55 -1.15
CA THR A 21 6.11 -3.53 -0.96
C THR A 21 7.54 -4.10 -1.06
N LEU A 22 7.71 -5.42 -0.88
CA LEU A 22 8.99 -6.10 -1.00
C LEU A 22 9.31 -6.47 -2.47
N LEU A 23 8.32 -6.43 -3.37
CA LEU A 23 8.55 -6.66 -4.78
C LEU A 23 9.28 -5.49 -5.45
N PRO A 24 10.01 -5.73 -6.56
CA PRO A 24 10.58 -4.67 -7.38
C PRO A 24 9.50 -3.70 -7.86
N TRP A 25 9.56 -2.46 -7.40
CA TRP A 25 8.71 -1.36 -7.87
C TRP A 25 9.41 -0.58 -8.97
N VAL A 26 10.73 -0.38 -8.83
CA VAL A 26 11.59 0.24 -9.82
C VAL A 26 12.46 -0.84 -10.44
N ASP A 27 12.40 -0.98 -11.76
CA ASP A 27 13.07 -2.02 -12.52
C ASP A 27 13.68 -1.46 -13.80
N VAL A 28 15.01 -1.32 -13.80
CA VAL A 28 15.78 -0.76 -14.92
C VAL A 28 16.35 -1.87 -15.81
N SER A 29 16.13 -3.15 -15.47
CA SER A 29 16.63 -4.31 -16.23
C SER A 29 16.16 -4.32 -17.68
N ARG A 30 14.98 -3.74 -17.95
CA ARG A 30 14.43 -3.59 -19.30
C ARG A 30 15.26 -2.67 -20.20
N LEU A 31 16.10 -1.83 -19.61
CA LEU A 31 17.03 -0.94 -20.32
C LEU A 31 18.44 -1.54 -20.45
N GLY A 32 18.62 -2.81 -20.06
CA GLY A 32 19.92 -3.50 -20.08
C GLY A 32 20.78 -3.25 -18.84
N LEU A 33 20.27 -2.54 -17.84
CA LEU A 33 20.96 -2.30 -16.56
C LEU A 33 20.35 -3.23 -15.50
N PRO A 34 21.08 -4.21 -14.93
CA PRO A 34 20.53 -5.20 -13.98
C PRO A 34 20.24 -4.61 -12.57
N ILE A 35 19.67 -3.42 -12.53
CA ILE A 35 19.45 -2.57 -11.36
C ILE A 35 17.95 -2.55 -11.06
N ARG A 36 17.59 -2.86 -9.81
CA ARG A 36 16.20 -2.99 -9.37
C ARG A 36 16.09 -2.58 -7.90
N TRP A 37 14.98 -1.94 -7.54
CA TRP A 37 14.66 -1.61 -6.15
C TRP A 37 13.22 -1.99 -5.81
N ASN A 38 13.01 -2.45 -4.58
CA ASN A 38 11.67 -2.66 -4.07
C ASN A 38 11.00 -1.35 -3.62
N GLY A 39 9.73 -1.43 -3.20
CA GLY A 39 8.99 -0.27 -2.70
C GLY A 39 9.61 0.38 -1.46
N LEU A 40 10.40 -0.37 -0.70
CA LEU A 40 11.12 0.13 0.47
C LEU A 40 12.48 0.76 0.12
N GLY A 41 12.81 0.87 -1.17
CA GLY A 41 14.07 1.41 -1.68
C GLY A 41 15.30 0.54 -1.44
N ILE A 42 15.10 -0.74 -1.13
CA ILE A 42 16.17 -1.71 -0.98
C ILE A 42 16.56 -2.20 -2.38
N TYR A 43 17.86 -2.15 -2.67
CA TYR A 43 18.42 -2.69 -3.91
C TYR A 43 18.31 -4.23 -3.95
N ILE A 44 17.78 -4.75 -5.06
CA ILE A 44 17.57 -6.18 -5.31
C ILE A 44 18.06 -6.61 -6.70
N GLY A 45 18.90 -5.77 -7.33
CA GLY A 45 19.53 -6.06 -8.61
C GLY A 45 20.74 -7.00 -8.48
N GLU A 46 21.37 -7.29 -9.61
CA GLU A 46 22.56 -8.14 -9.66
C GLU A 46 23.75 -7.46 -8.95
N TYR A 47 24.63 -8.24 -8.32
CA TYR A 47 25.77 -7.74 -7.56
C TYR A 47 25.41 -6.81 -6.38
N GLY A 48 24.37 -7.16 -5.62
CA GLY A 48 23.92 -6.39 -4.44
C GLY A 48 25.01 -6.16 -3.38
N GLU A 49 25.93 -7.11 -3.19
CA GLU A 49 27.07 -6.92 -2.26
C GLU A 49 28.02 -5.80 -2.72
N THR A 50 28.12 -5.56 -4.03
CA THR A 50 29.04 -4.59 -4.61
C THR A 50 28.37 -3.23 -4.81
N TYR A 51 27.14 -3.20 -5.34
CA TYR A 51 26.46 -1.95 -5.68
C TYR A 51 25.34 -1.57 -4.71
N GLY A 52 24.88 -2.48 -3.85
CA GLY A 52 23.73 -2.25 -3.00
C GLY A 52 23.91 -1.08 -2.04
N HIS A 53 25.11 -0.87 -1.49
CA HIS A 53 25.40 0.26 -0.61
C HIS A 53 25.55 1.60 -1.37
N LEU A 54 26.01 1.57 -2.62
CA LEU A 54 26.17 2.75 -3.46
C LEU A 54 24.84 3.23 -4.04
N LEU A 55 23.93 2.28 -4.32
CA LEU A 55 22.63 2.52 -4.91
C LEU A 55 21.49 2.50 -3.87
N ALA A 56 21.81 2.30 -2.58
CA ALA A 56 20.86 2.41 -1.49
C ALA A 56 20.44 3.88 -1.33
N GLY A 57 19.12 4.14 -1.34
CA GLY A 57 18.57 5.49 -1.20
C GLY A 57 18.47 6.30 -2.50
N MET A 58 18.87 5.72 -3.63
CA MET A 58 18.71 6.35 -4.95
C MET A 58 17.25 6.49 -5.37
N VAL A 59 16.36 5.64 -4.86
CA VAL A 59 14.91 5.72 -5.10
C VAL A 59 14.21 6.22 -3.85
N ASN A 60 13.11 6.94 -4.04
CA ASN A 60 12.31 7.42 -2.92
C ASN A 60 11.53 6.25 -2.29
N SER A 61 11.96 5.82 -1.11
CA SER A 61 11.36 4.73 -0.35
C SER A 61 10.15 5.14 0.49
N VAL A 62 9.91 6.44 0.66
CA VAL A 62 8.84 6.98 1.51
C VAL A 62 7.46 6.39 1.16
N PRO A 63 7.05 6.30 -0.13
CA PRO A 63 5.74 5.76 -0.46
C PRO A 63 5.57 4.28 -0.07
N GLY A 64 6.58 3.44 -0.25
CA GLY A 64 6.49 2.03 0.13
C GLY A 64 6.40 1.84 1.64
N TRP A 65 7.13 2.64 2.43
CA TRP A 65 7.01 2.64 3.89
C TRP A 65 5.63 3.11 4.36
N ILE A 66 5.06 4.13 3.72
CA ILE A 66 3.70 4.60 4.02
C ILE A 66 2.69 3.48 3.77
N VAL A 67 2.74 2.82 2.61
CA VAL A 67 1.84 1.71 2.27
C VAL A 67 1.99 0.57 3.28
N LEU A 68 3.22 0.17 3.59
CA LEU A 68 3.50 -0.91 4.55
C LEU A 68 2.90 -0.62 5.94
N ILE A 69 3.23 0.54 6.51
CA ILE A 69 2.79 0.91 7.86
C ILE A 69 1.28 1.09 7.91
N ALA A 70 0.70 1.75 6.90
CA ALA A 70 -0.74 2.00 6.84
C ALA A 70 -1.54 0.69 6.68
N SER A 71 -1.08 -0.25 5.84
CA SER A 71 -1.72 -1.56 5.68
C SER A 71 -1.67 -2.38 6.98
N LEU A 72 -0.51 -2.43 7.66
CA LEU A 72 -0.39 -3.14 8.95
C LEU A 72 -1.21 -2.49 10.07
N ALA A 73 -1.21 -1.17 10.14
CA ALA A 73 -2.04 -0.42 11.10
C ALA A 73 -3.53 -0.68 10.86
N ALA A 74 -3.97 -0.70 9.60
CA ALA A 74 -5.34 -1.05 9.24
C ALA A 74 -5.70 -2.47 9.68
N ALA A 75 -4.83 -3.46 9.46
CA ALA A 75 -5.07 -4.84 9.90
C ALA A 75 -5.21 -4.94 11.43
N ALA A 76 -4.30 -4.31 12.18
CA ALA A 76 -4.35 -4.29 13.63
C ALA A 76 -5.64 -3.62 14.14
N ALA A 77 -6.02 -2.49 13.54
CA ALA A 77 -7.23 -1.78 13.87
C ALA A 77 -8.50 -2.58 13.54
N VAL A 78 -8.54 -3.32 12.41
CA VAL A 78 -9.65 -4.23 12.07
C VAL A 78 -9.81 -5.33 13.12
N LEU A 79 -8.71 -5.94 13.59
CA LEU A 79 -8.74 -6.97 14.62
C LEU A 79 -9.21 -6.41 15.97
N ALA A 80 -8.73 -5.22 16.32
CA ALA A 80 -9.06 -4.55 17.57
C ALA A 80 -10.47 -3.90 17.56
N ALA A 81 -11.06 -3.68 16.39
CA ALA A 81 -12.44 -3.18 16.25
C ALA A 81 -13.50 -4.15 16.82
N ALA A 82 -13.13 -5.38 17.17
CA ALA A 82 -13.99 -6.26 17.96
C ALA A 82 -14.18 -5.74 19.40
N ARG A 83 -13.23 -4.96 19.93
CA ARG A 83 -13.21 -4.47 21.32
C ARG A 83 -13.52 -2.97 21.44
N VAL A 84 -13.11 -2.16 20.46
CA VAL A 84 -13.27 -0.69 20.52
C VAL A 84 -13.88 -0.17 19.21
N ARG A 85 -15.08 0.42 19.29
CA ARG A 85 -15.86 0.89 18.13
C ARG A 85 -15.11 1.90 17.25
N ALA A 86 -14.40 2.86 17.86
CA ALA A 86 -13.67 3.90 17.15
C ALA A 86 -12.55 3.37 16.22
N LEU A 87 -11.99 2.18 16.50
CA LEU A 87 -10.89 1.61 15.71
C LEU A 87 -11.32 1.18 14.30
N GLY A 88 -12.62 0.98 14.05
CA GLY A 88 -13.12 0.73 12.69
C GLY A 88 -12.92 1.92 11.75
N LEU A 89 -13.07 3.15 12.25
CA LEU A 89 -12.80 4.37 11.48
C LEU A 89 -11.31 4.58 11.26
N VAL A 90 -10.49 4.29 12.28
CA VAL A 90 -9.02 4.33 12.17
C VAL A 90 -8.54 3.35 11.10
N ALA A 91 -9.06 2.12 11.09
CA ALA A 91 -8.74 1.13 10.08
C ALA A 91 -9.06 1.62 8.65
N CYS A 92 -10.23 2.24 8.47
CA CYS A 92 -10.63 2.82 7.19
C CYS A 92 -9.71 3.98 6.79
N GLY A 93 -9.38 4.89 7.71
CA GLY A 93 -8.45 5.99 7.47
C GLY A 93 -7.06 5.50 7.03
N CYS A 94 -6.49 4.52 7.72
CA CYS A 94 -5.23 3.89 7.33
C CYS A 94 -5.32 3.23 5.94
N ALA A 95 -6.41 2.53 5.64
CA ALA A 95 -6.60 1.92 4.32
C ALA A 95 -6.70 2.95 3.19
N ILE A 96 -7.33 4.11 3.44
CA ILE A 96 -7.36 5.23 2.49
C ILE A 96 -5.95 5.73 2.20
N VAL A 97 -5.14 5.97 3.25
CA VAL A 97 -3.75 6.43 3.09
C VAL A 97 -2.93 5.45 2.26
N ALA A 98 -3.02 4.15 2.55
CA ALA A 98 -2.33 3.12 1.79
C ALA A 98 -2.76 3.13 0.31
N PHE A 99 -4.07 3.15 0.05
CA PHE A 99 -4.62 3.13 -1.32
C PHE A 99 -4.24 4.37 -2.12
N VAL A 100 -4.41 5.57 -1.55
CA VAL A 100 -4.06 6.82 -2.21
C VAL A 100 -2.57 6.86 -2.54
N THR A 101 -1.72 6.41 -1.62
CA THR A 101 -0.27 6.36 -1.85
C THR A 101 0.08 5.43 -3.02
N ALA A 102 -0.52 4.24 -3.07
CA ALA A 102 -0.32 3.29 -4.17
C ALA A 102 -0.80 3.86 -5.52
N VAL A 103 -1.96 4.53 -5.54
CA VAL A 103 -2.48 5.18 -6.75
C VAL A 103 -1.58 6.33 -7.21
N VAL A 104 -1.08 7.15 -6.28
CA VAL A 104 -0.13 8.23 -6.59
C VAL A 104 1.13 7.67 -7.24
N CYS A 105 1.67 6.56 -6.72
CA CYS A 105 2.84 5.90 -7.33
C CYS A 105 2.56 5.38 -8.75
N LEU A 106 1.32 4.95 -9.03
CA LEU A 106 0.90 4.46 -10.34
C LEU A 106 0.69 5.60 -11.35
N VAL A 107 0.09 6.71 -10.91
CA VAL A 107 -0.26 7.87 -11.76
C VAL A 107 0.95 8.80 -11.96
N TYR A 108 1.76 8.98 -10.92
CA TYR A 108 2.96 9.82 -10.91
C TYR A 108 4.22 9.01 -10.58
N PRO A 109 4.72 8.23 -11.55
CA PRO A 109 5.96 7.46 -11.45
C PRO A 109 7.17 8.23 -10.91
N ALA A 110 7.24 9.53 -11.24
CA ALA A 110 8.30 10.43 -10.84
C ALA A 110 8.47 10.51 -9.30
N VAL A 111 7.42 10.23 -8.53
CA VAL A 111 7.49 10.20 -7.06
C VAL A 111 8.43 9.11 -6.54
N LEU A 112 8.61 8.02 -7.30
CA LEU A 112 9.46 6.89 -6.93
C LEU A 112 10.88 6.99 -7.48
N ALA A 113 11.00 7.36 -8.76
CA ALA A 113 12.26 7.26 -9.51
C ALA A 113 12.68 8.56 -10.23
N GLY A 114 11.99 9.68 -10.01
CA GLY A 114 12.22 10.93 -10.72
C GLY A 114 13.65 11.45 -10.56
N ASP A 115 14.12 11.53 -9.31
CA ASP A 115 15.49 11.97 -9.01
C ASP A 115 16.53 10.96 -9.49
N THR A 116 16.23 9.66 -9.33
CA THR A 116 17.05 8.55 -9.79
C THR A 116 17.36 8.61 -11.28
N LYS A 117 16.37 8.99 -12.11
CA LYS A 117 16.55 9.10 -13.56
C LYS A 117 17.51 10.23 -13.94
N ASN A 118 17.50 11.32 -13.18
CA ASN A 118 18.41 12.44 -13.39
C ASN A 118 19.84 12.05 -13.02
N GLU A 119 20.02 11.34 -11.91
CA GLU A 119 21.33 10.86 -11.46
C GLU A 119 21.93 9.78 -12.38
N MET A 120 21.10 8.91 -12.94
CA MET A 120 21.52 7.87 -13.87
C MET A 120 21.69 8.36 -15.32
N GLY A 121 21.43 9.65 -15.61
CA GLY A 121 21.54 10.20 -16.96
C GLY A 121 20.51 9.66 -17.97
N ILE A 122 19.43 9.02 -17.48
CA ILE A 122 18.36 8.42 -18.30
C ILE A 122 17.06 9.24 -18.24
N SER A 123 17.16 10.54 -17.98
CA SER A 123 16.02 11.46 -17.82
C SER A 123 15.05 11.45 -19.01
N LEU A 124 15.57 11.19 -20.22
CA LEU A 124 14.80 11.09 -21.47
C LEU A 124 13.95 9.81 -21.60
N VAL A 125 14.20 8.78 -20.80
CA VAL A 125 13.43 7.52 -20.84
C VAL A 125 12.06 7.74 -20.19
N PRO A 126 10.94 7.26 -20.75
CA PRO A 126 9.64 7.39 -20.10
C PRO A 126 9.59 6.68 -18.75
N ASP A 127 9.07 7.34 -17.71
CA ASP A 127 9.10 6.81 -16.33
C ASP A 127 8.44 5.43 -16.21
N ARG A 128 7.41 5.15 -17.03
CA ARG A 128 6.72 3.85 -17.04
C ARG A 128 7.63 2.69 -17.43
N GLN A 129 8.71 2.92 -18.17
CA GLN A 129 9.66 1.86 -18.56
C GLN A 129 10.62 1.50 -17.43
N VAL A 130 10.78 2.40 -16.47
CA VAL A 130 11.64 2.25 -15.28
C VAL A 130 10.85 1.65 -14.10
N LEU A 131 9.52 1.55 -14.22
CA LEU A 131 8.65 0.99 -13.20
C LEU A 131 8.14 -0.41 -13.56
N ASN A 132 8.04 -1.25 -12.54
CA ASN A 132 7.28 -2.47 -12.61
C ASN A 132 5.78 -2.16 -12.46
N SER A 133 5.15 -1.80 -13.58
CA SER A 133 3.72 -1.48 -13.62
C SER A 133 2.84 -2.61 -13.06
N GLY A 134 3.27 -3.88 -13.22
CA GLY A 134 2.53 -5.03 -12.69
C GLY A 134 2.51 -5.05 -11.16
N ALA A 135 3.64 -4.76 -10.51
CA ALA A 135 3.72 -4.69 -9.05
C ALA A 135 2.85 -3.55 -8.50
N LEU A 136 2.89 -2.37 -9.11
CA LEU A 136 2.10 -1.21 -8.66
C LEU A 136 0.59 -1.40 -8.88
N ILE A 137 0.18 -2.05 -9.97
CA ILE A 137 -1.23 -2.41 -10.20
C ILE A 137 -1.71 -3.42 -9.15
N ALA A 138 -0.90 -4.44 -8.86
CA ALA A 138 -1.21 -5.43 -7.83
C ALA A 138 -1.32 -4.76 -6.44
N GLU A 139 -0.43 -3.83 -6.11
CA GLU A 139 -0.45 -3.06 -4.87
C GLU A 139 -1.73 -2.21 -4.76
N ALA A 140 -2.07 -1.46 -5.81
CA ALA A 140 -3.29 -0.66 -5.85
C ALA A 140 -4.55 -1.53 -5.72
N ALA A 141 -4.56 -2.71 -6.33
CA ALA A 141 -5.67 -3.66 -6.19
C ALA A 141 -5.78 -4.21 -4.76
N ALA A 142 -4.66 -4.62 -4.14
CA ALA A 142 -4.64 -5.15 -2.77
C ALA A 142 -5.09 -4.11 -1.74
N THR A 143 -4.56 -2.89 -1.82
CA THR A 143 -4.97 -1.77 -0.97
C THR A 143 -6.41 -1.34 -1.23
N GLY A 144 -6.91 -1.47 -2.46
CA GLY A 144 -8.32 -1.25 -2.80
C GLY A 144 -9.26 -2.25 -2.14
N VAL A 145 -8.89 -3.54 -2.11
CA VAL A 145 -9.66 -4.58 -1.40
C VAL A 145 -9.67 -4.34 0.10
N LEU A 146 -8.53 -3.95 0.67
CA LEU A 146 -8.42 -3.55 2.08
C LEU A 146 -9.35 -2.37 2.41
N LEU A 147 -9.33 -1.33 1.58
CA LEU A 147 -10.19 -0.17 1.72
C LEU A 147 -11.67 -0.53 1.64
N ALA A 148 -12.08 -1.29 0.62
CA ALA A 148 -13.47 -1.71 0.48
C ALA A 148 -13.94 -2.54 1.70
N SER A 149 -13.10 -3.45 2.19
CA SER A 149 -13.42 -4.31 3.32
C SER A 149 -13.52 -3.53 4.63
N THR A 150 -12.59 -2.61 4.89
CA THR A 150 -12.61 -1.74 6.08
C THR A 150 -13.79 -0.75 6.04
N ALA A 151 -14.10 -0.18 4.88
CA ALA A 151 -15.28 0.66 4.69
C ALA A 151 -16.58 -0.13 4.97
N LEU A 152 -16.74 -1.33 4.42
CA LEU A 152 -17.90 -2.19 4.68
C LEU A 152 -18.05 -2.53 6.17
N LEU A 153 -16.95 -2.77 6.87
CA LEU A 153 -16.96 -3.01 8.32
C LEU A 153 -17.36 -1.76 9.12
N ALA A 154 -16.91 -0.58 8.71
CA ALA A 154 -17.27 0.68 9.36
C ALA A 154 -18.75 1.05 9.11
N PHE A 155 -19.23 0.98 7.87
CA PHE A 155 -20.60 1.36 7.52
C PHE A 155 -21.67 0.40 8.05
N ARG A 156 -21.42 -0.92 8.03
CA ARG A 156 -22.38 -1.89 8.59
C ARG A 156 -22.55 -1.78 10.10
N ARG A 157 -21.58 -1.19 10.80
CA ARG A 157 -21.67 -0.99 12.25
C ARG A 157 -22.38 0.31 12.60
N LYS A 158 -22.19 1.35 11.79
CA LYS A 158 -22.97 2.59 11.92
C LYS A 158 -24.48 2.35 11.77
N SER A 159 -24.88 1.49 10.83
CA SER A 159 -26.31 1.18 10.64
C SER A 159 -26.94 0.45 11.83
N VAL A 160 -26.18 -0.34 12.59
CA VAL A 160 -26.69 -1.04 13.79
C VAL A 160 -26.86 -0.07 14.95
N ASP A 161 -25.89 0.83 15.18
CA ASP A 161 -25.98 1.81 16.27
C ASP A 161 -27.14 2.80 16.04
N SER A 162 -27.42 3.21 14.80
CA SER A 162 -28.55 4.09 14.47
C SER A 162 -29.92 3.42 14.65
N GLU A 163 -30.01 2.10 14.52
CA GLU A 163 -31.27 1.34 14.71
C GLU A 163 -31.59 1.14 16.20
N GLU A 164 -30.57 1.09 17.06
CA GLU A 164 -30.74 1.03 18.52
C GLU A 164 -31.14 2.39 19.11
N ASP A 165 -30.60 3.51 18.60
CA ASP A 165 -30.93 4.84 19.10
C ASP A 165 -32.38 5.27 18.77
N GLU A 166 -32.94 4.89 17.61
CA GLU A 166 -34.34 5.21 17.25
C GLU A 166 -35.37 4.45 18.11
N VAL A 167 -35.03 3.28 18.66
CA VAL A 167 -35.91 2.48 19.52
C VAL A 167 -36.05 3.10 20.92
N PHE A 168 -35.05 3.84 21.39
CA PHE A 168 -35.05 4.47 22.72
C PHE A 168 -35.65 5.88 22.76
N GLU A 169 -35.82 6.57 21.63
CA GLU A 169 -36.49 7.88 21.55
C GLU A 169 -38.02 7.78 21.30
N GLY A 170 -38.57 6.56 21.23
CA GLY A 170 -39.97 6.30 20.89
C GLY A 170 -40.96 6.05 22.05
N ASP A 171 -40.54 6.13 23.30
CA ASP A 171 -41.38 5.90 24.50
C ASP A 171 -41.63 7.17 25.33
#